data_AF-I4G5J5-F1
#
_entry.id   AF-I4G5J5-F1
#
_cell.length_a   1.000
_cell.length_b   1.000
_cell.length_c   1.000
_cell.angle_alpha   90.00
_cell.angle_beta   90.00
_cell.angle_gamma   90.00
#
_symmetry.space_group_name_H-M   'P 1'
#
loop_
_entity.id
_entity.type
_entity.pdbx_description
1 polymer ?
#
loop_
_entity_poly.entity_id
_entity_poly.type
_entity_poly.pdbx_seq_one_letter_code
_entity_poly.pdbx_strand_id
1 'polypeptide(L)' 'MAIPTTYTSYTQAQEHFIQVLEQVELGNSIVIVQRQGHHDVALIAAC' A
#
# COMPACT_ATOMS: atom_id res chain seq x y z
N MET A 1 10.89 4.70 -15.88
CA MET A 1 11.30 4.15 -14.56
C MET A 1 10.14 3.36 -14.01
N ALA A 2 10.37 2.19 -13.41
CA ALA A 2 9.31 1.42 -12.78
C ALA A 2 8.93 2.05 -11.44
N ILE A 3 7.63 2.18 -11.17
CA ILE A 3 7.12 2.62 -9.87
C ILE A 3 7.32 1.44 -8.89
N PRO A 4 8.06 1.60 -7.78
CA PRO A 4 8.28 0.52 -6.83
C PRO A 4 6.93 0.05 -6.26
N THR A 5 6.73 -1.27 -6.25
CA THR A 5 5.53 -1.91 -5.70
C THR A 5 5.92 -2.72 -4.46
N THR A 6 5.21 -2.52 -3.37
CA THR A 6 5.40 -3.22 -2.10
C THR A 6 4.12 -3.93 -1.68
N TYR A 7 4.25 -4.99 -0.90
CA TYR A 7 3.12 -5.81 -0.44
C TYR A 7 3.04 -5.77 1.08
N THR A 8 1.83 -5.68 1.61
CA THR A 8 1.57 -5.73 3.06
C THR A 8 0.28 -6.48 3.34
N SER A 9 0.16 -7.11 4.50
CA SER A 9 -1.11 -7.73 4.91
C SER A 9 -2.10 -6.67 5.37
N TYR A 10 -3.39 -6.98 5.32
CA TYR A 10 -4.43 -6.12 5.88
C TYR A 10 -4.15 -5.71 7.32
N THR A 11 -3.77 -6.67 8.18
CA THR A 11 -3.49 -6.41 9.60
C THR A 11 -2.35 -5.41 9.77
N GLN A 12 -1.25 -5.60 9.02
CA GLN A 12 -0.10 -4.68 9.08
C GLN A 12 -0.44 -3.31 8.50
N ALA A 13 -1.17 -3.25 7.39
CA ALA A 13 -1.65 -1.99 6.83
C ALA A 13 -2.58 -1.23 7.78
N GLN A 14 -3.40 -1.95 8.54
CA GLN A 14 -4.28 -1.37 9.56
C GLN A 14 -3.49 -0.82 10.75
N GLU A 15 -2.55 -1.60 11.29
CA GLU A 15 -1.72 -1.20 12.44
C GLU A 15 -0.81 0.00 12.12
N HIS A 16 -0.33 0.07 10.87
CA HIS A 16 0.67 1.04 10.43
C HIS A 16 0.12 2.00 9.36
N PHE A 17 -1.17 2.32 9.41
CA PHE A 17 -1.86 2.99 8.30
C PHE A 17 -1.23 4.33 7.87
N ILE A 18 -0.79 5.16 8.82
CA ILE A 18 -0.13 6.43 8.52
C ILE A 18 1.18 6.23 7.73
N GLN A 19 1.99 5.24 8.13
CA GLN A 19 3.25 4.93 7.46
C GLN A 19 3.00 4.42 6.03
N VAL A 20 1.92 3.64 5.83
CA VAL A 20 1.51 3.20 4.49
C VAL A 20 1.12 4.39 3.61
N LEU A 21 0.39 5.38 4.14
CA LEU A 21 0.04 6.60 3.39
C LEU A 21 1.28 7.40 3.02
N GLU A 22 2.18 7.63 3.97
CA GLU A 22 3.45 8.33 3.72
C GLU A 22 4.29 7.63 2.65
N GLN A 23 4.31 6.29 2.65
CA GLN A 23 5.03 5.51 1.65
C GLN A 23 4.42 5.65 0.25
N VAL A 24 3.09 5.73 0.17
CA VAL A 24 2.37 5.91 -1.11
C VAL A 24 2.54 7.34 -1.63
N GLU A 25 2.43 8.35 -0.77
CA GLU A 25 2.52 9.78 -1.13
C GLU A 25 3.97 10.22 -1.41
N LEU A 26 4.88 9.98 -0.48
CA LEU A 26 6.26 10.48 -0.54
C LEU A 26 7.19 9.52 -1.28
N GLY A 27 6.96 8.21 -1.12
CA GLY A 27 7.79 7.18 -1.74
C GLY A 27 7.56 7.01 -3.24
N ASN A 28 6.55 7.71 -3.80
CA ASN A 28 6.08 7.54 -5.17
C ASN A 28 5.97 6.04 -5.51
N SER A 29 5.25 5.31 -4.65
CA SER A 29 5.21 3.84 -4.64
C SER A 29 3.78 3.32 -4.62
N ILE A 30 3.58 2.11 -5.14
CA ILE A 30 2.30 1.39 -5.05
C ILE A 30 2.39 0.44 -3.86
N VAL A 31 1.39 0.47 -2.98
CA VAL A 31 1.28 -0.51 -1.89
C VAL A 31 0.10 -1.43 -2.18
N ILE A 32 0.37 -2.73 -2.30
CA ILE A 32 -0.66 -3.77 -2.44
C ILE A 32 -1.00 -4.30 -1.05
N VAL A 33 -2.25 -4.12 -0.63
CA VAL A 33 -2.79 -4.65 0.63
C VAL A 33 -3.46 -6.00 0.36
N GLN A 34 -2.89 -7.04 0.94
CA GLN A 34 -3.36 -8.42 0.80
C GLN A 34 -4.42 -8.74 1.84
N ARG A 35 -5.57 -9.25 1.39
CA ARG A 35 -6.74 -9.50 2.26
C ARG A 35 -7.16 -10.96 2.17
N GLN A 36 -7.10 -11.70 3.28
CA GLN A 36 -7.57 -13.09 3.30
C GLN A 36 -9.06 -13.17 2.95
N GLY A 37 -9.41 -14.05 2.01
CA GLY A 37 -10.79 -14.25 1.57
C GLY A 37 -11.35 -13.14 0.66
N HIS A 38 -10.53 -12.15 0.28
CA HIS A 38 -10.93 -11.04 -0.60
C HIS A 38 -9.86 -10.77 -1.66
N HIS A 39 -10.17 -9.92 -2.63
CA HIS A 39 -9.16 -9.44 -3.57
C HIS A 39 -8.16 -8.49 -2.90
N ASP A 40 -6.92 -8.54 -3.35
CA ASP A 40 -5.91 -7.55 -2.99
C ASP A 40 -6.29 -6.15 -3.51
N VAL A 41 -5.84 -5.10 -2.82
CA VAL A 41 -6.13 -3.71 -3.19
C VAL A 41 -4.84 -2.94 -3.36
N ALA A 42 -4.75 -2.15 -4.42
CA ALA A 42 -3.64 -1.21 -4.62
C ALA A 42 -3.99 0.16 -4.01
N LEU A 43 -3.07 0.68 -3.19
CA LEU A 43 -3.04 2.06 -2.73
C LEU A 43 -2.08 2.84 -3.62
N ILE A 44 -2.58 3.94 -4.16
CA ILE A 44 -1.87 4.82 -5.09
C ILE A 44 -2.23 6.26 -4.71
N ALA A 45 -1.24 7.14 -4.64
CA ALA A 45 -1.48 8.56 -4.40
C ALA A 45 -2.22 9.15 -5.60
N ALA A 46 -3.36 9.79 -5.33
CA ALA A 46 -4.06 10.55 -6.35
C ALA A 46 -3.30 11.86 -6.62
N CYS A 47 -3.16 12.23 -7.88
CA CYS A 47 -2.50 13.46 -8.33
C CYS A 47 -3.30 14.72 -7.98
#